data_AF-A0A0B1T8J8-F1
#
_entry.id   AF-A0A0B1T8J8-F1
#
_cell.length_a   1.000
_cell.length_b   1.000
_cell.length_c   1.000
_cell.angle_alpha   90.00
_cell.angle_beta   90.00
_cell.angle_gamma   90.00
#
_symmetry.space_group_name_H-M   'P 1'
#
loop_
_entity.id
_entity.type
_entity.pdbx_description
1 polymer ?
#
loop_
_entity_poly.entity_id
_entity_poly.type
_entity_poly.pdbx_seq_one_letter_code
_entity_poly.pdbx_strand_id
1 'polypeptide(L)'
;MPAESEDEDETWGLREVTLNEYLRATSEERLRMSKWYGGIEKLEAKMEEAIKKSDYSSFIWVQKNSRKCPQCSIPIQKAEGCNNMVCTMCDTLFCYKCGEIISRNITFPFYLVKASQLEDEVLSTVTHH
;
A
#
# COMPACT_ATOMS: atom_id res chain seq x y z
N MET A 1 -26.58 1.50 46.39
CA MET A 1 -26.51 0.58 45.23
C MET A 1 -27.32 1.25 44.13
N PRO A 2 -26.67 1.83 43.10
CA PRO A 2 -27.40 2.53 42.06
C PRO A 2 -28.07 1.51 41.13
N ALA A 3 -29.26 1.90 40.67
CA ALA A 3 -30.07 1.19 39.70
C ALA A 3 -29.33 1.10 38.37
N GLU A 4 -29.24 -0.11 37.82
CA GLU A 4 -28.88 -0.35 36.43
C GLU A 4 -30.11 0.04 35.60
N SER A 5 -30.07 1.23 35.00
CA SER A 5 -31.01 1.60 33.94
C SER A 5 -30.61 0.83 32.70
N GLU A 6 -31.48 -0.09 32.29
CA GLU A 6 -31.51 -0.63 30.95
C GLU A 6 -31.81 0.53 29.99
N ASP A 7 -30.75 1.21 29.54
CA ASP A 7 -30.85 2.12 28.41
C ASP A 7 -31.04 1.25 27.15
N GLU A 8 -32.31 0.92 26.89
CA GLU A 8 -32.82 0.44 25.61
C GLU A 8 -32.57 1.52 24.55
N ASP A 9 -31.32 1.62 24.08
CA ASP A 9 -31.01 2.27 22.82
C ASP A 9 -31.52 1.34 21.70
N GLU A 10 -32.83 1.39 21.44
CA GLU A 10 -33.47 0.91 20.22
C GLU A 10 -33.03 1.76 19.01
N THR A 11 -31.71 1.91 18.84
CA THR A 11 -31.11 2.31 17.59
C THR A 11 -31.28 1.12 16.66
N TRP A 12 -32.42 1.04 15.97
CA TRP A 12 -32.65 0.11 14.86
C TRP A 12 -31.52 0.33 13.83
N GLY A 13 -30.47 -0.49 13.97
CA GLY A 13 -29.17 -0.27 13.36
C GLY A 13 -29.29 -0.13 11.85
N LEU A 14 -29.02 1.08 11.37
CA LEU A 14 -28.88 1.36 9.95
C LEU A 14 -27.60 0.65 9.49
N ARG A 15 -27.73 -0.62 9.08
CA ARG A 15 -26.57 -1.40 8.61
C ARG A 15 -26.05 -0.73 7.34
N GLU A 16 -24.90 -0.07 7.46
CA GLU A 16 -24.19 0.45 6.30
C GLU A 16 -23.72 -0.71 5.43
N VAL A 17 -24.08 -0.67 4.15
CA VAL A 17 -23.65 -1.65 3.16
C VAL A 17 -22.22 -1.32 2.75
N THR A 18 -21.31 -2.26 2.94
CA THR A 18 -19.90 -2.10 2.54
C THR A 18 -19.72 -2.27 1.03
N LEU A 19 -18.68 -1.64 0.48
CA LEU A 19 -18.30 -1.76 -0.94
C LEU A 19 -18.18 -3.23 -1.38
N ASN A 20 -17.46 -4.03 -0.59
CA ASN A 20 -17.23 -5.43 -0.87
C ASN A 20 -18.54 -6.26 -0.81
N GLU A 21 -19.44 -5.93 0.10
CA GLU A 21 -20.74 -6.59 0.19
C GLU A 21 -21.59 -6.32 -1.06
N TYR A 22 -21.66 -5.08 -1.54
CA TYR A 22 -22.39 -4.74 -2.76
C TYR A 22 -21.77 -5.34 -4.04
N LEU A 23 -20.45 -5.34 -4.15
CA LEU A 23 -19.74 -5.90 -5.31
C LEU A 23 -19.97 -7.40 -5.44
N ARG A 24 -20.07 -8.11 -4.29
CA ARG A 24 -20.36 -9.55 -4.25
C ARG A 24 -21.85 -9.88 -4.29
N ALA A 25 -22.72 -8.91 -4.02
CA ALA A 25 -24.16 -9.11 -3.99
C ALA A 25 -24.75 -9.34 -5.40
N THR A 26 -25.73 -10.23 -5.45
CA THR A 26 -26.63 -10.43 -6.60
C THR A 26 -27.60 -9.26 -6.76
N SER A 27 -28.26 -9.18 -7.92
CA SER A 27 -29.26 -8.13 -8.18
C SER A 27 -30.40 -8.10 -7.15
N GLU A 28 -30.84 -9.27 -6.64
CA GLU A 28 -31.89 -9.33 -5.62
C GLU A 28 -31.39 -8.81 -4.26
N GLU A 29 -30.17 -9.17 -3.87
CA GLU A 29 -29.55 -8.69 -2.63
C GLU A 29 -29.32 -7.17 -2.67
N ARG A 30 -28.94 -6.61 -3.83
CA ARG A 30 -28.84 -5.16 -4.01
C ARG A 30 -30.19 -4.45 -3.87
N LEU A 31 -31.29 -5.07 -4.31
CA LEU A 31 -32.64 -4.55 -4.07
C LEU A 31 -33.03 -4.60 -2.59
N ARG A 32 -32.58 -5.61 -1.85
CA ARG A 32 -32.77 -5.65 -0.38
C ARG A 32 -31.96 -4.56 0.31
N MET A 33 -30.73 -4.34 -0.14
CA MET A 33 -29.85 -3.27 0.34
C MET A 33 -30.43 -1.88 0.02
N SER A 34 -31.09 -1.70 -1.12
CA SER A 34 -31.59 -0.39 -1.54
C SER A 34 -32.74 0.15 -0.68
N LYS A 35 -33.44 -0.73 0.04
CA LYS A 35 -34.48 -0.35 1.00
C LYS A 35 -33.95 0.61 2.07
N TRP A 36 -32.71 0.42 2.51
CA TRP A 36 -32.06 1.24 3.52
C TRP A 36 -31.57 2.60 3.00
N TYR A 37 -31.51 2.77 1.67
CA TYR A 37 -31.05 3.98 1.00
C TYR A 37 -32.18 4.74 0.29
N GLY A 38 -33.42 4.27 0.43
CA GLY A 38 -34.60 4.90 -0.16
C GLY A 38 -34.70 4.73 -1.68
N GLY A 39 -34.14 3.64 -2.22
CA GLY A 39 -34.22 3.29 -3.64
C GLY A 39 -32.92 2.76 -4.22
N ILE A 40 -33.02 1.96 -5.30
CA ILE A 40 -31.85 1.35 -5.95
C ILE A 40 -30.91 2.40 -6.53
N GLU A 41 -31.45 3.44 -7.15
CA GLU A 41 -30.66 4.54 -7.73
C GLU A 41 -29.80 5.25 -6.68
N LYS A 42 -30.33 5.48 -5.47
CA LYS A 42 -29.59 6.12 -4.37
C LYS A 42 -28.48 5.22 -3.82
N LEU A 43 -28.74 3.91 -3.71
CA LEU A 43 -27.71 2.95 -3.32
C LEU A 43 -26.60 2.90 -4.38
N GLU A 44 -26.96 2.80 -5.66
CA GLU A 44 -26.02 2.74 -6.77
C GLU A 44 -25.15 3.99 -6.85
N ALA A 45 -25.74 5.18 -6.74
CA ALA A 45 -25.01 6.44 -6.74
C ALA A 45 -24.02 6.53 -5.56
N LYS A 46 -24.47 6.17 -4.34
CA LYS A 46 -23.60 6.17 -3.16
C LYS A 46 -22.46 5.17 -3.32
N MET A 47 -22.74 4.01 -3.92
CA MET A 47 -21.73 2.98 -4.09
C MET A 47 -20.74 3.33 -5.21
N GLU A 48 -21.20 3.93 -6.30
CA GLU A 48 -20.32 4.46 -7.35
C GLU A 48 -19.37 5.53 -6.81
N GLU A 49 -19.86 6.44 -5.95
CA GLU A 49 -19.01 7.42 -5.27
C GLU A 49 -17.96 6.73 -4.38
N ALA A 50 -18.36 5.68 -3.65
CA ALA A 50 -17.44 4.90 -2.82
C ALA A 50 -16.35 4.20 -3.66
N ILE A 51 -16.70 3.61 -4.81
CA ILE A 51 -15.74 3.01 -5.76
C ILE A 51 -14.75 4.07 -6.24
N LYS A 52 -15.25 5.21 -6.73
CA LYS A 52 -14.40 6.31 -7.23
C LYS A 52 -13.43 6.80 -6.15
N LYS A 53 -13.91 6.93 -4.91
CA LYS A 53 -13.07 7.33 -3.77
C LYS A 53 -12.01 6.29 -3.44
N SER A 54 -12.35 4.99 -3.47
CA SER A 54 -11.37 3.92 -3.20
C SER A 54 -10.31 3.84 -4.30
N ASP A 55 -10.70 3.95 -5.57
CA ASP A 55 -9.80 3.89 -6.72
C ASP A 55 -8.82 5.06 -6.71
N TYR A 56 -9.33 6.27 -6.45
CA TYR A 56 -8.48 7.45 -6.29
C TYR A 56 -7.48 7.28 -5.14
N SER A 57 -7.94 6.78 -3.99
CA SER A 57 -7.06 6.55 -2.83
C SER A 57 -5.97 5.52 -3.13
N SER A 58 -6.33 4.43 -3.83
CA SER A 58 -5.40 3.40 -4.28
C SER A 58 -4.35 3.95 -5.24
N PHE A 59 -4.79 4.75 -6.22
CA PHE A 59 -3.90 5.42 -7.17
C PHE A 59 -2.88 6.34 -6.48
N ILE A 60 -3.34 7.16 -5.53
CA ILE A 60 -2.46 8.05 -4.75
C ILE A 60 -1.50 7.23 -3.88
N TRP A 61 -1.96 6.13 -3.28
CA TRP A 61 -1.11 5.25 -2.49
C TRP A 61 0.01 4.65 -3.36
N VAL A 62 -0.32 4.13 -4.55
CA VAL A 62 0.67 3.61 -5.50
C VAL A 62 1.66 4.70 -5.90
N GLN A 63 1.22 5.92 -6.19
CA GLN A 63 2.14 7.01 -6.54
C GLN A 63 3.08 7.42 -5.39
N LYS A 64 2.63 7.33 -4.13
CA LYS A 64 3.44 7.64 -2.96
C LYS A 64 4.42 6.52 -2.63
N ASN A 65 3.97 5.28 -2.79
CA ASN A 65 4.68 4.09 -2.30
C ASN A 65 5.42 3.32 -3.41
N SER A 66 5.33 3.77 -4.65
CA SER A 66 6.14 3.26 -5.76
C SER A 66 6.87 4.36 -6.53
N ARG A 67 8.02 3.99 -7.08
CA ARG A 67 8.82 4.83 -7.98
C ARG A 67 9.21 4.03 -9.21
N LYS A 68 9.14 4.66 -10.38
CA LYS A 68 9.56 4.02 -11.62
C LYS A 68 11.09 3.98 -11.68
N CYS A 69 11.64 2.84 -12.10
CA CYS A 69 13.05 2.76 -12.44
C CYS A 69 13.37 3.72 -13.60
N PRO A 70 14.40 4.57 -13.52
CA PRO A 70 14.76 5.51 -14.59
C PRO A 70 15.22 4.80 -15.89
N GLN A 71 15.61 3.52 -15.81
CA GLN A 71 16.12 2.78 -16.96
C GLN A 71 15.05 1.90 -17.63
N CYS A 72 14.28 1.12 -16.85
CA CYS A 72 13.29 0.18 -17.40
C CYS A 72 11.83 0.55 -17.09
N SER A 73 11.57 1.67 -16.41
CA SER A 73 10.23 2.19 -16.08
C SER A 73 9.33 1.31 -15.22
N ILE A 74 9.83 0.16 -14.72
CA ILE A 74 9.04 -0.68 -13.82
C ILE A 74 8.79 0.04 -12.49
N PRO A 75 7.60 -0.10 -11.89
CA PRO A 75 7.33 0.41 -10.55
C PRO A 75 8.04 -0.43 -9.50
N ILE A 76 8.82 0.22 -8.65
CA ILE A 76 9.53 -0.38 -7.53
C ILE A 76 8.89 0.17 -6.25
N GLN A 77 8.42 -0.73 -5.38
CA GLN A 77 7.88 -0.37 -4.08
C GLN A 77 9.01 0.08 -3.15
N LYS A 78 8.77 1.12 -2.35
CA LYS A 78 9.77 1.62 -1.38
C LYS A 78 10.20 0.53 -0.40
N ALA A 79 11.51 0.32 -0.24
CA ALA A 79 12.06 -0.41 0.89
C ALA A 79 12.16 0.51 2.12
N GLU A 80 11.79 0.03 3.29
CA GLU A 80 11.90 0.81 4.52
C GLU A 80 13.38 1.09 4.85
N GLY A 81 13.71 2.33 5.22
CA GLY A 81 15.03 2.69 5.76
C GLY A 81 16.13 3.11 4.78
N CYS A 82 16.00 2.90 3.46
CA CYS A 82 17.05 3.30 2.49
C CYS A 82 16.50 3.94 1.21
N ASN A 83 17.04 5.10 0.82
CA ASN A 83 16.69 5.77 -0.43
C ASN A 83 17.47 5.24 -1.64
N ASN A 84 18.51 4.45 -1.45
CA ASN A 84 19.33 3.89 -2.53
C ASN A 84 18.79 2.50 -2.86
N MET A 85 18.04 2.39 -3.96
CA MET A 85 17.36 1.17 -4.35
C MET A 85 17.99 0.56 -5.60
N VAL A 86 18.00 -0.77 -5.67
CA VAL A 86 18.43 -1.53 -6.85
C VAL A 86 17.18 -2.04 -7.55
N CYS A 87 17.10 -1.84 -8.86
CA CYS A 87 16.04 -2.40 -9.67
C CYS A 87 16.17 -3.91 -9.78
N THR A 88 15.12 -4.67 -9.44
CA THR A 88 15.15 -6.14 -9.49
C THR A 88 15.11 -6.73 -10.90
N MET A 89 14.83 -5.93 -11.93
CA MET A 89 14.76 -6.40 -13.33
C MET A 89 15.97 -6.00 -14.17
N CYS A 90 16.59 -4.85 -13.89
CA CYS A 90 17.71 -4.34 -14.68
C CYS A 90 18.95 -4.00 -13.84
N ASP A 91 18.94 -4.32 -12.56
CA ASP A 91 20.03 -4.13 -11.58
C ASP A 91 20.58 -2.69 -11.47
N THR A 92 19.89 -1.71 -12.04
CA THR A 92 20.26 -0.30 -11.93
C THR A 92 20.10 0.18 -10.49
N LEU A 93 21.18 0.70 -9.91
CA LEU A 93 21.13 1.43 -8.65
C LEU A 93 20.62 2.85 -8.92
N PHE A 94 19.60 3.27 -8.21
CA PHE A 94 19.04 4.61 -8.32
C PHE A 94 18.54 5.10 -6.96
N CYS A 95 18.44 6.41 -6.86
CA CYS A 95 17.88 7.08 -5.69
C CYS A 95 16.35 7.11 -5.78
N TYR A 96 15.64 6.43 -4.87
CA TYR A 96 14.18 6.40 -4.81
C TYR A 96 13.54 7.80 -4.64
N LYS A 97 14.23 8.72 -3.93
CA LYS A 97 13.72 10.07 -3.70
C LYS A 97 13.87 10.97 -4.93
N CYS A 98 15.01 10.88 -5.61
CA CYS A 98 15.41 11.80 -6.67
C CYS A 98 15.26 11.22 -8.09
N GLY A 99 15.10 9.90 -8.24
CA GLY A 99 14.96 9.23 -9.53
C GLY A 99 16.26 9.14 -10.33
N GLU A 100 17.36 9.68 -9.82
CA GLU A 100 18.65 9.69 -10.49
C GLU A 100 19.35 8.34 -10.39
N ILE A 101 19.96 7.92 -11.50
CA ILE A 101 20.81 6.74 -11.56
C ILE A 101 22.06 7.02 -10.73
N ILE A 102 22.31 6.19 -9.74
CA ILE A 102 23.55 6.22 -8.97
C ILE A 102 24.54 5.37 -9.75
N SER A 103 25.33 6.03 -10.59
CA SER A 103 26.47 5.39 -11.24
C SER A 103 27.46 4.97 -10.15
N ARG A 104 27.45 3.67 -9.82
CA ARG A 104 28.59 3.07 -9.13
C ARG A 104 29.77 3.27 -10.07
N ASN A 105 30.69 4.18 -9.74
CA ASN A 105 31.98 4.24 -10.40
C ASN A 105 32.75 3.00 -9.91
N ILE A 106 32.57 1.89 -10.63
CA ILE A 106 33.18 0.61 -10.31
C ILE A 106 34.57 0.59 -10.96
N THR A 107 35.57 1.15 -10.28
CA THR A 107 36.96 0.68 -10.40
C THR A 107 37.23 -0.37 -9.32
N PHE A 108 36.32 -1.34 -9.09
CA PHE A 108 36.65 -2.52 -8.27
C PHE A 108 35.87 -3.77 -8.73
N PRO A 109 36.55 -4.88 -8.99
CA PRO A 109 36.02 -5.97 -9.79
C PRO A 109 34.96 -6.82 -9.05
N PHE A 110 33.77 -6.82 -9.62
CA PHE A 110 32.99 -8.00 -9.99
C PHE A 110 32.36 -8.97 -8.95
N TYR A 111 32.70 -9.04 -7.65
CA TYR A 111 32.05 -10.04 -6.78
C TYR A 111 31.95 -9.66 -5.29
N LEU A 112 30.83 -9.03 -4.88
CA LEU A 112 30.24 -9.31 -3.56
C LEU A 112 28.77 -9.62 -3.75
N VAL A 113 28.61 -10.89 -4.08
CA VAL A 113 27.40 -11.70 -4.10
C VAL A 113 26.65 -11.57 -2.77
N LYS A 114 25.36 -11.26 -2.89
CA LYS A 114 24.24 -11.63 -2.00
C LYS A 114 24.49 -11.52 -0.49
N ALA A 115 23.77 -10.57 0.12
CA ALA A 115 23.38 -10.64 1.52
C ALA A 115 22.71 -11.99 1.84
N SER A 116 23.37 -12.83 2.63
CA SER A 116 22.78 -13.66 3.69
C SER A 116 23.88 -14.47 4.36
N GLN A 117 23.93 -14.41 5.69
CA GLN A 117 24.87 -15.06 6.61
C GLN A 117 26.24 -14.38 6.73
N LEU A 118 26.38 -13.54 7.76
CA LEU A 118 27.31 -13.75 8.88
C LEU A 118 27.10 -12.58 9.84
N GLU A 119 26.49 -12.89 10.98
CA GLU A 119 26.47 -12.04 12.17
C GLU A 119 27.91 -11.85 12.69
N ASP A 120 28.13 -10.70 13.30
CA ASP A 120 29.16 -10.41 14.29
C ASP A 120 30.63 -10.70 13.94
N GLU A 121 31.35 -9.67 13.47
CA GLU A 121 32.47 -9.14 14.27
C GLU A 121 32.90 -7.77 13.75
N VAL A 122 32.53 -6.75 14.52
CA VAL A 122 33.09 -5.41 14.46
C VAL A 122 34.48 -5.46 15.13
N LEU A 123 35.47 -4.89 14.45
CA LEU A 123 36.65 -4.22 15.03
C LEU A 123 37.83 -5.08 15.52
N SER A 124 38.75 -5.41 14.61
CA SER A 124 40.21 -5.24 14.80
C SER A 124 40.84 -5.47 13.41
N THR A 125 41.69 -4.65 12.80
CA THR A 125 42.62 -3.63 13.25
C THR A 125 42.91 -2.68 12.08
N VAL A 126 42.77 -1.39 12.32
CA VAL A 126 43.27 -0.30 11.48
C VAL A 126 44.79 -0.19 11.70
N THR A 127 45.55 -0.43 10.62
CA THR A 127 46.82 0.21 10.21
C THR A 127 48.07 0.28 11.11
N HIS A 128 49.23 0.18 10.42
CA HIS A 128 50.61 0.60 10.76
C HIS A 128 51.32 -0.30 11.81
N HIS A 129 52.53 -0.83 11.57
CA HIS A 129 53.71 -0.35 10.86
C HIS A 129 54.47 -1.53 10.22
#